data_AF-A0A0C2BXS7-F1
#
_entry.id   AF-A0A0C2BXS7-F1
#
_cell.length_a   1.000
_cell.length_b   1.000
_cell.length_c   1.000
_cell.angle_alpha   90.00
_cell.angle_beta   90.00
_cell.angle_gamma   90.00
#
_symmetry.space_group_name_H-M   'P 1'
#
loop_
_entity.id
_entity.type
_entity.pdbx_description
1 polymer ?
#
loop_
_entity_poly.entity_id
_entity_poly.type
_entity_poly.pdbx_seq_one_letter_code
_entity_poly.pdbx_strand_id
1 'polypeptide(L)'
;MWPQEQQLSIGNGCELIGTTAHEFAHALGVWHMQMRDDRDNFIKVDLTSVPEDKRHNYVKLATEEVINYNPYEYGSMMHYDAKS
;
A
#
# COMPACT_ATOMS: atom_id res chain seq x y z
N MET A 1 -20.90 6.63 20.72
CA MET A 1 -20.16 7.23 19.60
C MET A 1 -20.65 6.53 18.35
N TRP A 2 -21.29 7.26 17.43
CA TRP A 2 -21.81 6.67 16.19
C TRP A 2 -20.64 6.48 15.23
N PRO A 3 -20.56 5.40 14.44
CA PRO A 3 -19.48 5.23 13.48
C PRO A 3 -19.51 6.41 12.49
N GLN A 4 -18.36 7.09 12.38
CA GLN A 4 -18.17 8.16 11.40
C GLN A 4 -18.10 7.53 10.00
N GLU A 5 -18.60 8.21 8.98
CA GLU A 5 -18.49 7.76 7.60
C GLU A 5 -17.02 7.83 7.14
N GLN A 6 -16.54 6.76 6.49
CA GLN A 6 -15.24 6.71 5.85
C GLN A 6 -15.40 6.89 4.34
N GLN A 7 -14.87 7.99 3.82
CA GLN A 7 -14.91 8.29 2.39
C GLN A 7 -13.90 7.43 1.62
N LEU A 8 -14.31 6.94 0.44
CA LEU A 8 -13.47 6.20 -0.49
C LEU A 8 -13.66 6.78 -1.89
N SER A 9 -12.58 7.17 -2.55
CA SER A 9 -12.63 7.85 -3.84
C SER A 9 -12.36 6.87 -4.98
N ILE A 10 -13.38 6.61 -5.80
CA ILE A 10 -13.24 5.91 -7.09
C ILE A 10 -13.58 6.93 -8.18
N GLY A 11 -12.55 7.61 -8.68
CA GLY A 11 -12.67 8.59 -9.74
C GLY A 11 -12.54 7.98 -11.14
N ASN A 12 -12.64 8.85 -12.15
CA ASN A 12 -12.42 8.48 -13.56
C ASN A 12 -11.03 7.85 -13.76
N GLY A 13 -10.98 6.65 -14.32
CA GLY A 13 -9.76 5.86 -14.51
C GLY A 13 -9.45 4.88 -13.36
N CYS A 14 -10.22 4.90 -12.27
CA CYS A 14 -10.08 4.01 -11.12
C CYS A 14 -11.22 2.96 -11.02
N GLU A 15 -12.14 2.92 -11.98
CA GLU A 15 -13.32 2.04 -11.95
C GLU A 15 -13.00 0.58 -12.29
N LEU A 16 -11.73 0.25 -12.52
CA LEU A 16 -11.29 -1.13 -12.72
C LEU A 16 -11.52 -1.93 -11.44
N ILE A 17 -12.02 -3.15 -11.58
CA ILE A 17 -12.32 -4.04 -10.44
C ILE A 17 -11.12 -4.22 -9.50
N GLY A 18 -9.91 -4.29 -10.05
CA GLY A 18 -8.68 -4.40 -9.27
C GLY A 18 -8.39 -3.14 -8.44
N THR A 19 -8.53 -1.96 -9.03
CA THR A 19 -8.36 -0.68 -8.33
C THR A 19 -9.42 -0.50 -7.26
N THR A 20 -10.68 -0.82 -7.55
CA THR A 20 -11.74 -0.75 -6.55
C THR A 20 -11.45 -1.71 -5.39
N ALA A 21 -11.03 -2.95 -5.66
CA ALA A 21 -10.67 -3.90 -4.60
C ALA A 21 -9.47 -3.42 -3.75
N HIS A 22 -8.47 -2.79 -4.37
CA HIS A 22 -7.32 -2.18 -3.68
C HIS A 22 -7.75 -1.12 -2.68
N GLU A 23 -8.59 -0.17 -3.10
CA GLU A 23 -9.06 0.91 -2.21
C GLU A 23 -9.94 0.37 -1.07
N PHE A 24 -10.76 -0.65 -1.34
CA PHE A 24 -11.54 -1.31 -0.29
C PHE A 24 -10.64 -2.05 0.71
N ALA A 25 -9.51 -2.62 0.27
CA ALA A 25 -8.55 -3.23 1.19
C ALA A 25 -7.91 -2.19 2.12
N HIS A 26 -7.61 -0.98 1.63
CA HIS A 26 -7.23 0.13 2.50
C HIS A 26 -8.31 0.46 3.53
N ALA A 27 -9.59 0.45 3.13
CA ALA A 27 -10.68 0.67 4.08
C ALA A 27 -10.83 -0.42 5.15
N LEU A 28 -10.40 -1.64 4.86
CA LEU A 28 -10.32 -2.74 5.81
C LEU A 28 -9.04 -2.72 6.68
N GLY A 29 -8.13 -1.77 6.45
CA GLY A 29 -6.91 -1.61 7.23
C GLY A 29 -5.66 -2.27 6.63
N VAL A 30 -5.69 -2.64 5.34
CA VAL A 30 -4.53 -3.21 4.65
C VAL A 30 -3.67 -2.10 4.07
N TRP A 31 -2.37 -2.13 4.35
CA TRP A 31 -1.39 -1.20 3.81
C TRP A 31 -0.67 -1.79 2.59
N HIS A 32 0.08 -0.96 1.87
CA HIS A 32 0.84 -1.45 0.73
C HIS A 32 1.90 -2.47 1.14
N MET A 33 2.07 -3.50 0.31
CA MET A 33 2.99 -4.62 0.59
C MET A 33 4.44 -4.12 0.73
N GLN A 34 4.86 -3.14 -0.09
CA GLN A 34 6.18 -2.51 0.02
C GLN A 34 6.34 -1.58 1.23
N MET A 35 5.34 -1.43 2.09
CA MET A 35 5.45 -0.69 3.35
C MET A 35 5.64 -1.61 4.56
N ARG A 36 5.65 -2.94 4.37
CA ARG A 36 5.97 -3.87 5.46
C ARG A 36 7.32 -3.56 6.10
N ASP A 37 7.39 -3.77 7.40
CA ASP A 37 8.58 -3.59 8.22
C ASP A 37 9.74 -4.51 7.76
N ASP A 38 9.41 -5.70 7.26
CA ASP A 38 10.32 -6.74 6.78
C ASP A 38 10.65 -6.68 5.27
N ARG A 39 10.13 -5.70 4.52
CA ARG A 39 10.24 -5.66 3.05
C ARG A 39 11.68 -5.75 2.51
N ASP A 40 12.65 -5.23 3.27
CA ASP A 40 14.03 -5.07 2.79
C ASP A 40 14.75 -6.44 2.69
N ASN A 41 14.13 -7.51 3.20
CA ASN A 41 14.55 -8.89 2.98
C ASN A 41 14.13 -9.44 1.59
N PHE A 42 13.23 -8.74 0.89
CA PHE A 42 12.58 -9.21 -0.34
C PHE A 42 12.82 -8.28 -1.52
N ILE A 43 12.81 -6.97 -1.29
CA ILE A 43 12.98 -5.94 -2.32
C ILE A 43 14.00 -4.89 -1.90
N LYS A 44 14.54 -4.20 -2.91
CA LYS A 44 15.31 -2.97 -2.72
C LYS A 44 14.52 -1.81 -3.32
N VAL A 45 14.28 -0.76 -2.52
CA VAL A 45 13.65 0.47 -3.00
C VAL A 45 14.72 1.43 -3.49
N ASP A 46 14.69 1.77 -4.79
CA ASP A 46 15.54 2.81 -5.39
C ASP A 46 14.76 4.12 -5.53
N LEU A 47 15.11 5.11 -4.72
CA LEU A 47 14.46 6.42 -4.70
C LEU A 47 15.11 7.45 -5.63
N THR A 48 16.11 7.05 -6.44
CA THR A 48 16.88 7.97 -7.30
C THR A 48 15.98 8.76 -8.25
N SER A 49 14.97 8.08 -8.82
CA SER A 49 14.02 8.68 -9.77
C SER A 49 12.71 9.14 -9.11
N VAL A 50 12.56 8.97 -7.79
CA VAL A 50 11.33 9.30 -7.07
C VAL A 50 11.36 10.76 -6.62
N PRO A 51 10.39 11.60 -7.04
CA PRO A 51 10.25 12.97 -6.57
C PRO A 51 10.19 13.06 -5.05
N GLU A 52 10.83 14.06 -4.47
CA GLU A 52 10.96 14.17 -3.00
C GLU A 52 9.60 14.17 -2.28
N ASP A 53 8.61 14.84 -2.86
CA ASP A 53 7.24 14.91 -2.34
C ASP A 53 6.49 13.56 -2.39
N LYS A 54 6.99 12.56 -3.12
CA LYS A 54 6.41 11.21 -3.24
C LYS A 54 7.15 10.14 -2.43
N ARG A 55 8.31 10.46 -1.86
CA ARG A 55 9.13 9.46 -1.13
C ARG A 55 8.45 8.90 0.12
N HIS A 56 7.47 9.61 0.68
CA HIS A 56 6.69 9.13 1.83
C HIS A 56 5.91 7.84 1.53
N ASN A 57 5.52 7.58 0.28
CA ASN A 57 4.84 6.34 -0.15
C ASN A 57 5.71 5.08 -0.03
N TYR A 58 7.01 5.27 0.21
CA TYR A 58 8.01 4.20 0.33
C TYR A 58 8.55 4.06 1.75
N VAL A 59 7.95 4.74 2.73
CA VAL A 59 8.33 4.58 4.15
C VAL A 59 7.79 3.26 4.68
N LYS A 60 8.60 2.54 5.47
CA LYS A 60 8.13 1.34 6.16
C LYS A 60 7.25 1.73 7.33
N LEU A 61 6.19 0.95 7.57
CA LEU A 61 5.47 0.98 8.84
C LEU A 61 6.39 0.49 9.96
N ALA A 62 6.19 0.99 11.18
CA ALA A 62 6.88 0.46 12.34
C ALA A 62 6.38 -0.96 12.65
N THR A 63 7.24 -1.82 13.22
CA THR A 63 6.90 -3.22 13.53
C THR A 63 5.71 -3.34 14.47
N GLU A 64 5.46 -2.35 15.33
CA GLU A 64 4.29 -2.27 16.22
C GLU A 64 2.99 -1.85 15.53
N GLU A 65 3.07 -1.28 14.31
CA GLU A 65 1.91 -0.79 13.55
C GLU A 65 1.42 -1.79 12.49
N VAL A 66 2.19 -2.86 12.23
CA VAL A 66 1.92 -3.84 11.17
C VAL A 66 1.92 -5.27 11.69
N ILE A 67 0.98 -6.07 11.18
CA ILE A 67 0.95 -7.52 11.42
C ILE A 67 1.06 -8.23 10.08
N ASN A 68 2.13 -8.99 9.92
CA ASN A 68 2.41 -9.76 8.71
C ASN A 68 1.78 -11.16 8.79
N TYR A 69 0.47 -11.25 8.52
CA TYR A 69 -0.26 -12.53 8.59
C TYR A 69 0.18 -13.57 7.53
N ASN A 70 0.73 -13.10 6.41
CA ASN A 70 1.17 -13.92 5.29
C ASN A 70 2.66 -13.66 4.95
N PRO A 71 3.33 -14.59 4.23
CA PRO A 71 4.62 -14.31 3.59
C PRO A 71 4.57 -13.07 2.68
N TYR A 72 5.73 -12.54 2.30
CA TYR A 72 5.79 -11.42 1.37
C TYR A 72 5.29 -11.83 -0.03
N GLU A 73 4.33 -11.08 -0.59
CA GLU A 73 3.66 -11.42 -1.86
C GLU A 73 3.96 -10.39 -2.95
N TYR A 74 4.89 -10.71 -3.86
CA TYR A 74 5.22 -9.84 -5.01
C TYR A 74 4.04 -9.57 -5.94
N GLY A 75 3.09 -10.51 -6.04
CA GLY A 75 1.88 -10.39 -6.86
C GLY A 75 0.67 -9.84 -6.12
N SER A 76 0.85 -9.30 -4.90
CA SER A 76 -0.25 -8.71 -4.14
C SER A 76 -0.84 -7.52 -4.88
N MET A 77 -2.17 -7.40 -4.90
CA MET A 77 -2.85 -6.20 -5.43
C MET A 77 -2.48 -4.94 -4.64
N MET A 78 -1.91 -5.08 -3.43
CA MET A 78 -1.44 -3.99 -2.59
C MET A 78 0.05 -3.69 -2.79
N HIS A 79 0.74 -4.37 -3.71
CA HIS A 79 2.14 -4.10 -4.02
C HIS A 79 2.23 -3.11 -5.18
N TYR A 80 3.07 -2.09 -5.05
CA TYR A 80 3.38 -1.18 -6.16
C TYR A 80 4.06 -1.91 -7.32
N ASP A 81 3.87 -1.43 -8.54
CA ASP A 81 4.63 -1.91 -9.68
C ASP A 81 6.11 -1.51 -9.54
N ALA A 82 7.02 -2.22 -10.20
CA ALA A 82 8.46 -1.94 -10.18
C ALA A 82 8.82 -0.52 -10.69
N LYS A 83 7.91 0.16 -11.39
CA LYS A 83 8.09 1.53 -11.91
C LYS A 83 7.13 2.57 -11.32
N SER A 84 6.38 2.22 -10.28
CA SER A 84 5.54 3.18 -9.55
C SER A 84 6.38 4.21 -8.80
#